data_AF-A0A377ZFA3-F1
#
_entry.id   AF-A0A377ZFA3-F1
#
_cell.length_a   1.000
_cell.length_b   1.000
_cell.length_c   1.000
_cell.angle_alpha   90.00
_cell.angle_beta   90.00
_cell.angle_gamma   90.00
#
_symmetry.space_group_name_H-M   'P 1'
#
loop_
_entity.id
_entity.type
_entity.pdbx_description
1 polymer ?
#
loop_
_entity_poly.entity_id
_entity_poly.type
_entity_poly.pdbx_seq_one_letter_code
_entity_poly.pdbx_strand_id
1 'polypeptide(L)'
;MQTGVGRTGELYAYMHYGVTPDVLTTAKALGGGFPIGALLATEACASVMTVGTHGTTYGGNPLAGAVAGELLSIVNTPEVLSGVRQRHQWFCERLQAINARYGLFKEIRGLGLLLGCVLNDAWAGKAKTLQ
;
A
#
# COMPACT_ATOMS: atom_id res chain seq x y z
N MET A 1 -5.21 -3.71 1.98
CA MET A 1 -4.98 -2.75 3.09
C MET A 1 -3.66 -1.96 2.99
N GLN A 2 -2.47 -2.54 3.21
CA GLN A 2 -1.20 -1.77 3.23
C GLN A 2 -0.60 -1.50 1.83
N THR A 3 -0.84 -2.40 0.91
CA THR A 3 -0.29 -2.43 -0.46
C THR A 3 -1.22 -1.80 -1.50
N GLY A 4 -2.28 -1.11 -1.06
CA GLY A 4 -3.24 -0.44 -1.93
C GLY A 4 -2.99 1.05 -2.03
N VAL A 5 -3.81 1.72 -2.84
CA VAL A 5 -3.86 3.16 -3.01
C VAL A 5 -2.49 3.73 -3.39
N GLY A 6 -1.91 3.19 -4.47
CA GLY A 6 -0.69 3.73 -5.10
C GLY A 6 0.63 3.38 -4.41
N ARG A 7 0.62 2.72 -3.25
CA ARG A 7 1.82 2.45 -2.44
C ARG A 7 2.96 1.77 -3.22
N THR A 8 2.63 0.85 -4.11
CA THR A 8 3.61 0.05 -4.87
C THR A 8 3.92 0.61 -6.25
N GLY A 9 3.30 1.73 -6.64
CA GLY A 9 3.42 2.29 -7.99
C GLY A 9 2.34 1.80 -8.96
N GLU A 10 1.42 0.96 -8.50
CA GLU A 10 0.11 0.70 -9.11
C GLU A 10 -0.98 1.05 -8.10
N LEU A 11 -2.22 1.23 -8.57
CA LEU A 11 -3.32 1.56 -7.67
C LEU A 11 -3.50 0.49 -6.58
N TYR A 12 -3.41 -0.79 -6.95
CA TYR A 12 -3.39 -1.90 -6.01
C TYR A 12 -2.32 -2.91 -6.41
N ALA A 13 -1.58 -3.42 -5.43
CA ALA A 13 -0.44 -4.29 -5.71
C ALA A 13 -0.77 -5.56 -6.52
N TYR A 14 -2.00 -6.08 -6.45
CA TYR A 14 -2.40 -7.26 -7.25
C TYR A 14 -2.20 -7.03 -8.76
N MET A 15 -2.28 -5.77 -9.21
CA MET A 15 -2.15 -5.40 -10.62
C MET A 15 -0.77 -5.71 -11.19
N HIS A 16 0.26 -5.83 -10.35
CA HIS A 16 1.59 -6.27 -10.76
C HIS A 16 1.67 -7.77 -11.08
N TYR A 17 0.71 -8.58 -10.62
CA TYR A 17 0.83 -10.04 -10.59
C TYR A 17 -0.08 -10.75 -11.59
N GLY A 18 -0.82 -10.02 -12.44
CA GLY A 18 -1.70 -10.62 -13.44
C GLY A 18 -2.86 -11.44 -12.86
N VAL A 19 -3.17 -11.27 -11.57
CA VAL A 19 -4.32 -11.89 -10.90
C VAL A 19 -5.43 -10.84 -10.77
N THR A 20 -6.69 -11.26 -10.76
CA THR A 20 -7.82 -10.37 -10.41
C THR A 20 -8.53 -10.98 -9.21
N PRO A 21 -8.57 -10.28 -8.06
CA PRO A 21 -9.17 -10.84 -6.86
C PRO A 21 -10.69 -10.80 -6.92
N ASP A 22 -11.33 -11.87 -6.45
CA ASP A 22 -12.78 -11.88 -6.24
C ASP A 22 -13.22 -10.97 -5.08
N VAL A 23 -12.35 -10.79 -4.08
CA VAL A 23 -12.56 -9.90 -2.94
C VAL A 23 -11.30 -9.10 -2.65
N LEU A 24 -11.44 -7.78 -2.52
CA LEU A 24 -10.35 -6.85 -2.22
C LEU A 24 -10.70 -5.95 -1.03
N THR A 25 -9.80 -5.86 -0.06
CA THR A 25 -9.95 -4.97 1.10
C THR A 25 -9.00 -3.78 1.04
N THR A 26 -9.54 -2.59 1.30
CA THR A 26 -8.80 -1.31 1.24
C THR A 26 -9.20 -0.39 2.38
N ALA A 27 -8.26 0.41 2.88
CA ALA A 27 -8.40 1.38 3.99
C ALA A 27 -7.10 2.20 4.03
N LYS A 28 -6.59 2.54 5.22
CA LYS A 28 -5.31 3.26 5.41
C LYS A 28 -5.24 4.51 4.55
N ALA A 29 -4.42 4.49 3.50
CA ALA A 29 -4.25 5.60 2.59
C ALA A 29 -5.56 6.00 1.89
N LEU A 30 -6.54 5.11 1.75
CA LEU A 30 -7.87 5.42 1.20
C LEU A 30 -8.51 6.65 1.85
N GLY A 31 -8.33 6.83 3.16
CA GLY A 31 -8.91 7.96 3.88
C GLY A 31 -7.97 9.15 4.05
N GLY A 32 -6.72 9.06 3.63
CA GLY A 32 -5.77 10.16 3.79
C GLY A 32 -5.56 10.61 5.24
N GLY A 33 -5.81 9.72 6.20
CA GLY A 33 -5.84 10.02 7.64
C GLY A 33 -7.25 10.01 8.25
N PHE A 34 -8.30 10.15 7.45
CA PHE A 34 -9.68 9.99 7.90
C PHE A 34 -10.07 8.49 8.00
N PRO A 35 -10.86 8.06 9.01
CA PRO A 35 -11.25 6.66 9.13
C PRO A 35 -12.21 6.21 8.02
N ILE A 36 -11.72 5.34 7.13
CA ILE A 36 -12.54 4.62 6.14
C ILE A 36 -11.89 3.29 5.78
N GLY A 37 -12.74 2.28 5.57
CA GLY A 37 -12.38 1.04 4.90
C GLY A 37 -13.47 0.62 3.93
N ALA A 38 -13.10 -0.15 2.91
CA ALA A 38 -14.00 -0.73 1.94
C ALA A 38 -13.60 -2.17 1.62
N LEU A 39 -14.61 -2.97 1.31
CA LEU A 39 -14.49 -4.30 0.75
C LEU A 39 -15.16 -4.26 -0.63
N LEU A 40 -14.40 -4.57 -1.66
CA LEU A 40 -14.88 -4.74 -3.02
C LEU A 40 -15.01 -6.24 -3.26
N ALA A 41 -16.09 -6.66 -3.92
CA ALA A 41 -16.30 -8.05 -4.29
C ALA A 41 -16.86 -8.14 -5.71
N THR A 42 -16.54 -9.22 -6.42
CA THR A 42 -17.22 -9.59 -7.66
C THR A 42 -18.69 -9.87 -7.36
N GLU A 43 -19.56 -9.72 -8.37
CA GLU A 43 -21.00 -9.94 -8.21
C GLU A 43 -21.32 -11.36 -7.67
N ALA A 44 -20.62 -12.37 -8.17
CA ALA A 44 -20.74 -13.75 -7.71
C ALA A 44 -20.47 -13.87 -6.20
N CYS A 45 -19.40 -13.24 -5.70
CA CYS A 45 -19.07 -13.24 -4.28
C CYS A 45 -19.98 -12.32 -3.46
N ALA A 46 -20.45 -11.21 -4.03
CA ALA A 46 -21.35 -10.27 -3.37
C ALA A 46 -22.77 -10.83 -3.20
N SER A 47 -23.16 -11.83 -3.98
CA SER A 47 -24.52 -12.42 -3.97
C SER A 47 -24.97 -12.95 -2.60
N VAL A 48 -24.04 -13.34 -1.72
CA VAL A 48 -24.35 -13.80 -0.36
C VAL A 48 -24.62 -12.65 0.62
N MET A 49 -24.26 -11.42 0.26
CA MET A 49 -24.43 -10.22 1.08
C MET A 49 -25.85 -9.66 0.89
N THR A 50 -26.81 -10.36 1.48
CA THR A 50 -28.23 -9.95 1.45
C THR A 50 -28.54 -8.91 2.54
N VAL A 51 -29.69 -8.25 2.43
CA VAL A 51 -30.14 -7.24 3.41
C VAL A 51 -30.09 -7.81 4.84
N GLY A 52 -29.38 -7.11 5.73
CA GLY A 52 -29.20 -7.51 7.13
C GLY A 52 -28.04 -8.46 7.41
N THR A 53 -27.35 -8.98 6.40
CA THR A 53 -26.19 -9.89 6.58
C THR A 53 -25.00 -9.17 7.22
N HIS A 54 -24.80 -7.90 6.87
CA HIS A 54 -23.75 -7.05 7.40
C HIS A 54 -24.26 -5.62 7.48
N GLY A 55 -23.86 -4.90 8.51
CA GLY A 55 -24.28 -3.52 8.74
C GLY A 55 -23.25 -2.79 9.59
N THR A 56 -23.25 -1.48 9.46
CA THR A 56 -22.35 -0.60 10.20
C THR A 56 -23.02 0.75 10.37
N THR A 57 -22.98 1.29 11.59
CA THR A 57 -23.60 2.59 11.92
C THR A 57 -22.95 3.74 11.16
N TYR A 58 -21.63 3.67 10.93
CA TYR A 58 -20.85 4.75 10.32
C TYR A 58 -20.28 4.42 8.94
N GLY A 59 -20.41 3.17 8.47
CA GLY A 59 -19.90 2.81 7.15
C GLY A 59 -20.73 3.43 6.03
N GLY A 60 -20.04 3.82 4.96
CA GLY A 60 -20.67 4.52 3.83
C GLY A 60 -21.10 5.95 4.16
N ASN A 61 -20.63 6.56 5.26
CA ASN A 61 -20.98 7.95 5.55
C ASN A 61 -20.49 8.92 4.45
N PRO A 62 -21.25 9.98 4.12
CA PRO A 62 -20.93 10.86 2.99
C PRO A 62 -19.57 11.55 3.08
N LEU A 63 -19.13 11.91 4.29
CA LEU A 63 -17.82 12.57 4.48
C LEU A 63 -16.67 11.63 4.14
N ALA A 64 -16.71 10.38 4.64
CA ALA A 64 -15.73 9.37 4.28
C ALA A 64 -15.72 9.12 2.78
N GLY A 65 -16.90 9.04 2.15
CA GLY A 65 -17.04 8.89 0.70
C GLY A 65 -16.38 10.04 -0.08
N ALA A 66 -16.63 11.29 0.31
CA ALA A 66 -16.05 12.46 -0.33
C ALA A 66 -14.52 12.50 -0.20
N VAL A 67 -14.00 12.23 1.01
CA VAL A 67 -12.55 12.18 1.27
C VAL A 67 -11.89 11.07 0.44
N ALA A 68 -12.46 9.87 0.44
CA ALA A 68 -11.90 8.75 -0.32
C ALA A 68 -11.99 8.97 -1.84
N GLY A 69 -13.07 9.59 -2.32
CA GLY A 69 -13.25 9.95 -3.72
C GLY A 69 -12.16 10.92 -4.19
N GLU A 70 -11.95 12.01 -3.44
CA GLU A 70 -10.92 13.00 -3.77
C GLU A 70 -9.50 12.42 -3.61
N LEU A 71 -9.27 11.58 -2.61
CA LEU A 71 -7.97 10.95 -2.47
C LEU A 71 -7.65 10.03 -3.65
N LEU A 72 -8.63 9.26 -4.12
CA LEU A 72 -8.46 8.41 -5.30
C LEU A 72 -8.28 9.24 -6.57
N SER A 73 -8.97 10.38 -6.72
CA SER A 73 -8.81 11.28 -7.88
C SER A 73 -7.37 11.81 -7.99
N ILE A 74 -6.74 12.12 -6.85
CA ILE A 74 -5.35 12.56 -6.78
C ILE A 74 -4.38 11.40 -7.05
N VAL A 75 -4.55 10.27 -6.34
CA VAL A 75 -3.55 9.18 -6.33
C VAL A 75 -3.60 8.33 -7.59
N ASN A 76 -4.79 8.08 -8.16
CA ASN A 76 -4.96 7.20 -9.31
C ASN A 76 -4.66 7.90 -10.64
N THR A 77 -3.55 8.64 -10.68
CA THR A 77 -3.07 9.37 -11.85
C THR A 77 -1.75 8.78 -12.33
N PRO A 78 -1.49 8.75 -13.65
CA PRO A 78 -0.20 8.30 -14.18
C PRO A 78 0.99 9.06 -13.57
N GLU A 79 0.84 10.35 -13.30
CA GLU A 79 1.86 11.23 -12.74
C GLU A 79 2.23 10.80 -11.32
N VAL A 80 1.25 10.58 -10.44
CA VAL A 80 1.53 10.16 -9.06
C VAL A 80 2.11 8.74 -9.03
N LEU A 81 1.53 7.80 -9.77
CA LEU A 81 1.95 6.40 -9.79
C LEU A 81 3.35 6.23 -10.42
N SER A 82 3.65 6.93 -11.51
CA SER A 82 5.00 6.97 -12.09
C SER A 82 6.00 7.63 -11.16
N GLY A 83 5.62 8.70 -10.46
CA GLY A 83 6.44 9.32 -9.43
C GLY A 83 6.78 8.37 -8.29
N VAL A 84 5.89 7.45 -7.90
CA VAL A 84 6.18 6.40 -6.90
C VAL A 84 7.27 5.45 -7.41
N ARG A 85 7.19 5.02 -8.67
CA ARG A 85 8.21 4.16 -9.30
C ARG A 85 9.56 4.85 -9.43
N GLN A 86 9.57 6.14 -9.81
CA GLN A 86 10.80 6.93 -9.87
C GLN A 86 11.46 7.07 -8.49
N ARG A 87 10.69 7.43 -7.46
CA ARG A 87 11.21 7.53 -6.09
C ARG A 87 11.69 6.19 -5.55
N HIS A 88 11.03 5.09 -5.90
CA HIS A 88 11.49 3.74 -5.55
C HIS A 88 12.92 3.50 -6.05
N GLN A 89 13.20 3.84 -7.31
CA GLN A 89 14.55 3.71 -7.87
C GLN A 89 15.56 4.55 -7.08
N TRP A 90 15.26 5.82 -6.80
CA TRP A 90 16.15 6.67 -6.01
C TRP A 90 16.44 6.10 -4.62
N PHE A 91 15.42 5.61 -3.92
CA PHE A 91 15.60 4.98 -2.61
C PHE A 91 16.47 3.73 -2.71
N CYS A 92 16.22 2.84 -3.68
CA CYS A 92 17.00 1.62 -3.85
C CYS A 92 18.47 1.92 -4.14
N GLU A 93 18.76 2.84 -5.06
CA GLU A 93 20.13 3.25 -5.40
C GLU A 93 20.86 3.81 -4.17
N ARG A 94 20.22 4.69 -3.40
CA ARG A 94 20.84 5.29 -2.21
C ARG A 94 20.99 4.32 -1.06
N LEU A 95 20.04 3.41 -0.85
CA LEU A 95 20.15 2.36 0.16
C LEU A 95 21.26 1.37 -0.20
N GLN A 96 21.44 1.03 -1.48
CA GLN A 96 22.55 0.21 -1.97
C GLN A 96 23.90 0.90 -1.75
N ALA A 97 24.02 2.21 -2.03
CA ALA A 97 25.23 2.97 -1.77
C ALA A 97 25.60 3.01 -0.27
N ILE A 98 24.60 3.19 0.60
CA ILE A 98 24.78 3.08 2.07
C ILE A 98 25.28 1.67 2.42
N ASN A 99 24.68 0.64 1.84
CA ASN A 99 25.06 -0.74 2.13
C ASN A 99 26.47 -1.08 1.66
N ALA A 100 26.90 -0.56 0.51
CA ALA A 100 28.25 -0.74 0.00
C ALA A 100 29.31 -0.15 0.94
N ARG A 101 28.97 0.94 1.64
CA ARG A 101 29.88 1.59 2.60
C ARG A 101 29.93 0.91 3.96
N TYR A 102 28.78 0.45 4.47
CA TYR A 102 28.66 0.03 5.87
C TYR A 102 28.33 -1.46 6.05
N GLY A 103 27.99 -2.17 4.98
CA GLY A 103 27.69 -3.60 5.01
C GLY A 103 26.53 -3.99 5.93
N LEU A 104 25.57 -3.10 6.18
CA LEU A 104 24.54 -3.27 7.22
C LEU A 104 23.46 -4.29 6.84
N PHE A 105 23.09 -4.33 5.57
CA PHE A 105 21.93 -5.04 5.07
C PHE A 105 22.35 -6.29 4.30
N LYS A 106 21.69 -7.41 4.59
CA LYS A 106 21.79 -8.62 3.77
C LYS A 106 20.90 -8.56 2.54
N GLU A 107 19.81 -7.80 2.62
CA GLU A 107 18.81 -7.70 1.56
C GLU A 107 18.13 -6.33 1.63
N ILE A 108 17.98 -5.67 0.48
CA ILE A 108 17.09 -4.52 0.29
C ILE A 108 15.97 -5.01 -0.63
N ARG A 109 14.73 -4.99 -0.15
CA ARG A 109 13.58 -5.53 -0.87
C ARG A 109 12.36 -4.64 -0.78
N GLY A 110 11.41 -4.88 -1.66
CA GLY A 110 10.12 -4.20 -1.66
C GLY A 110 9.68 -3.78 -3.05
N LEU A 111 8.56 -3.07 -3.11
CA LEU A 111 7.94 -2.60 -4.34
C LEU A 111 7.38 -1.20 -4.14
N GLY A 112 7.64 -0.29 -5.09
CA GLY A 112 7.31 1.12 -4.95
C GLY A 112 7.88 1.70 -3.65
N LEU A 113 7.07 2.43 -2.89
CA LEU A 113 7.47 3.02 -1.60
C LEU A 113 7.09 2.15 -0.40
N LEU A 114 6.96 0.84 -0.62
CA LEU A 114 6.96 -0.17 0.43
C LEU A 114 8.30 -0.91 0.37
N LEU A 115 9.27 -0.40 1.12
CA LEU A 115 10.65 -0.88 1.14
C LEU A 115 11.02 -1.43 2.52
N GLY A 116 11.91 -2.41 2.54
CA GLY A 116 12.49 -2.97 3.75
C GLY A 116 13.97 -3.29 3.54
N CYS A 117 14.79 -2.89 4.50
CA CYS A 117 16.21 -3.22 4.55
C CYS A 117 16.42 -4.26 5.65
N VAL A 118 16.73 -5.48 5.27
CA VAL A 118 16.94 -6.56 6.24
C VAL A 118 18.38 -6.49 6.73
N LEU A 119 18.54 -6.28 8.03
CA LEU A 119 19.87 -6.27 8.67
C LEU A 119 20.56 -7.63 8.51
N ASN A 120 21.88 -7.60 8.36
CA ASN A 120 22.71 -8.78 8.37
C ASN A 120 22.77 -9.41 9.79
N ASP A 121 23.40 -10.57 9.92
CA ASP A 121 23.40 -11.33 11.17
C ASP A 121 24.13 -10.62 12.32
N ALA A 122 25.13 -9.79 12.02
CA ALA A 122 25.83 -9.00 13.04
C ALA A 122 24.94 -7.91 13.67
N TRP A 123 23.95 -7.43 12.90
CA TRP A 123 23.03 -6.35 13.27
C TRP A 123 21.59 -6.82 13.54
N ALA A 124 21.31 -8.12 13.49
CA ALA A 124 19.98 -8.68 13.73
C ALA A 124 19.41 -8.22 15.09
N GLY A 125 18.18 -7.69 15.09
CA GLY A 125 17.52 -7.15 16.29
C GLY A 125 18.06 -5.81 16.80
N LYS A 126 19.12 -5.25 16.19
CA LYS A 126 19.78 -4.02 16.64
C LYS A 126 19.38 -2.78 15.83
N ALA A 127 18.25 -2.82 15.12
CA ALA A 127 17.81 -1.69 14.28
C ALA A 127 17.72 -0.37 15.06
N LYS A 128 17.35 -0.41 16.35
CA LYS A 128 17.24 0.78 17.20
C LYS A 128 18.58 1.43 17.55
N THR A 129 19.70 0.73 17.39
CA THR A 129 21.05 1.26 17.70
C THR A 129 21.67 1.95 16.50
N LEU A 130 21.03 1.87 15.32
CA LEU A 130 21.41 2.59 14.13
C LEU A 130 20.64 3.92 14.12
N GLN A 131 21.18 4.93 14.81
CA GLN A 131 20.67 6.31 14.81
C GLN A 131 21.68 7.23 14.12
#